data_AF-A0A068WQJ3-F1
#
_entry.id   AF-A0A068WQJ3-F1
#
_cell.length_a   1.000
_cell.length_b   1.000
_cell.length_c   1.000
_cell.angle_alpha   90.00
_cell.angle_beta   90.00
_cell.angle_gamma   90.00
#
_symmetry.space_group_name_H-M   'P 1'
#
loop_
_entity.id
_entity.type
_entity.pdbx_description
1 polymer ?
#
loop_
_entity_poly.entity_id
_entity_poly.type
_entity_poly.pdbx_seq_one_letter_code
_entity_poly.pdbx_strand_id
1 'polypeptide(L)' 'MDVVEMDFDTALREVLKNAIASNGLVRGLHECAKAIEQRKAIVCFLAESCDEVNYTDIIEALCR' A
#
# COMPACT_ATOMS: atom_id res chain seq x y z
N MET A 1 27.26 -18.14 -3.54
CA MET A 1 26.35 -17.25 -4.25
C MET A 1 25.64 -16.46 -3.19
N ASP A 2 26.07 -15.22 -3.05
CA ASP A 2 25.80 -14.38 -1.89
C ASP A 2 24.30 -14.17 -1.77
N VAL A 3 23.76 -14.55 -0.61
CA VAL A 3 22.40 -14.19 -0.23
C VAL A 3 22.45 -12.67 -0.11
N VAL A 4 21.97 -11.96 -1.12
CA VAL A 4 21.79 -10.52 -1.02
C VAL A 4 20.73 -10.34 0.05
N GLU A 5 21.16 -10.03 1.28
CA GLU A 5 20.27 -9.56 2.33
C GLU A 5 19.68 -8.25 1.84
N MET A 6 18.54 -8.36 1.14
CA MET A 6 17.74 -7.22 0.76
C MET A 6 17.13 -6.68 2.03
N ASP A 7 17.57 -5.49 2.41
CA ASP A 7 16.91 -4.72 3.45
C ASP A 7 15.43 -4.54 3.10
N PHE A 8 14.56 -4.59 4.11
CA PHE A 8 13.10 -4.59 3.94
C PHE A 8 12.64 -3.40 3.09
N ASP A 9 13.20 -2.22 3.35
CA ASP A 9 12.89 -1.00 2.63
C ASP A 9 13.32 -1.06 1.15
N THR A 10 14.38 -1.80 0.84
CA THR A 10 14.87 -1.97 -0.52
C THR A 10 13.96 -2.91 -1.29
N ALA A 11 13.57 -4.02 -0.66
CA ALA A 11 12.62 -4.98 -1.23
C ALA A 11 11.25 -4.33 -1.52
N LEU A 12 10.74 -3.54 -0.58
CA LEU A 12 9.45 -2.86 -0.70
C LEU A 12 9.44 -1.86 -1.86
N ARG A 13 10.52 -1.09 -2.01
CA ARG A 13 10.69 -0.17 -3.15
C ARG A 13 10.68 -0.88 -4.50
N GLU A 14 11.30 -2.06 -4.60
CA GLU A 14 11.33 -2.83 -5.84
C GLU A 14 9.96 -3.39 -6.21
N VAL A 15 9.24 -3.94 -5.24
CA VAL A 15 7.86 -4.42 -5.41
C VAL A 15 6.94 -3.29 -5.89
N LEU A 16 7.05 -2.10 -5.29
CA LEU A 16 6.25 -0.94 -5.70
C LEU A 16 6.56 -0.50 -7.14
N LYS A 17 7.83 -0.49 -7.54
CA LYS A 17 8.21 -0.19 -8.94
C LYS A 17 7.57 -1.18 -9.92
N ASN A 18 7.59 -2.46 -9.58
CA ASN A 18 6.98 -3.52 -10.40
C ASN A 18 5.44 -3.40 -10.44
N ALA A 19 4.81 -3.03 -9.32
CA ALA A 19 3.37 -2.79 -9.24
C ALA A 19 2.93 -1.61 -10.12
N ILE A 20 3.72 -0.53 -10.17
CA ILE A 20 3.47 0.61 -11.06
C ILE A 20 3.59 0.19 -12.53
N ALA A 21 4.62 -0.57 -12.89
CA ALA A 21 4.83 -1.04 -14.25
C ALA A 21 3.70 -1.95 -14.77
N SER A 22 3.03 -2.66 -13.86
CA SER A 22 1.91 -3.56 -14.15
C SER A 22 0.52 -2.91 -14.00
N ASN A 23 0.46 -1.59 -13.76
CA ASN A 23 -0.78 -0.86 -13.43
C ASN A 23 -1.58 -1.47 -12.25
N GLY A 24 -0.90 -2.14 -11.32
CA GLY A 24 -1.51 -2.78 -10.15
C GLY A 24 -1.62 -1.88 -8.93
N LEU A 25 -1.09 -0.66 -8.97
CA LEU A 25 -1.08 0.28 -7.85
C LEU A 25 -2.22 1.28 -7.97
N VAL A 26 -3.10 1.29 -6.96
CA VAL A 26 -4.20 2.25 -6.81
C VAL A 26 -3.76 3.39 -5.89
N ARG A 27 -4.14 4.63 -6.21
CA ARG A 27 -3.76 5.82 -5.45
C ARG A 27 -4.96 6.73 -5.22
N GLY A 28 -4.99 7.37 -4.04
CA GLY A 28 -6.09 8.25 -3.63
C GLY A 28 -7.10 7.54 -2.75
N LEU A 29 -7.57 8.25 -1.72
CA LEU A 29 -8.36 7.67 -0.62
C LEU A 29 -9.62 6.94 -1.11
N HIS A 30 -10.36 7.53 -2.04
CA HIS A 30 -11.60 6.96 -2.55
C HIS A 30 -11.37 5.69 -3.37
N GLU A 31 -10.37 5.69 -4.26
CA GLU A 31 -10.06 4.50 -5.06
C GLU A 31 -9.50 3.38 -4.19
N CYS A 32 -8.68 3.71 -3.20
CA CYS A 32 -8.19 2.74 -2.21
C CYS A 32 -9.34 2.10 -1.44
N ALA A 33 -10.26 2.89 -0.88
CA ALA A 33 -11.43 2.37 -0.17
C ALA A 33 -12.25 1.41 -1.05
N LYS A 34 -12.50 1.80 -2.30
CA LYS A 34 -13.21 0.96 -3.28
C LYS A 34 -12.47 -0.34 -3.60
N ALA A 35 -11.14 -0.29 -3.75
CA ALA A 35 -10.33 -1.49 -4.04
C ALA A 35 -10.27 -2.46 -2.85
N ILE A 36 -10.27 -1.92 -1.63
CA ILE A 36 -10.35 -2.70 -0.38
C ILE A 36 -11.71 -3.38 -0.26
N GLU A 37 -12.82 -2.64 -0.46
CA GLU A 37 -14.17 -3.20 -0.45
C GLU A 37 -14.36 -4.29 -1.51
N GLN A 38 -13.75 -4.13 -2.68
CA GLN A 38 -13.77 -5.13 -3.75
C GLN A 38 -12.87 -6.35 -3.47
N ARG A 39 -12.14 -6.38 -2.35
CA ARG A 39 -11.16 -7.42 -1.98
C ARG A 39 -10.09 -7.66 -3.05
N LYS A 40 -9.75 -6.61 -3.81
CA LYS A 40 -8.69 -6.63 -4.82
C LYS A 40 -7.35 -6.16 -4.27
N ALA A 41 -7.37 -5.44 -3.15
CA ALA A 41 -6.17 -4.97 -2.48
C ALA A 41 -5.44 -6.15 -1.80
N ILE A 42 -4.13 -6.28 -2.05
CA ILE A 42 -3.26 -7.26 -1.40
C ILE A 42 -2.58 -6.64 -0.17
N VAL A 43 -2.10 -5.40 -0.31
CA VAL A 43 -1.45 -4.62 0.75
C VAL A 43 -1.88 -3.16 0.62
N CYS A 44 -2.09 -2.50 1.76
CA CYS A 44 -2.35 -1.05 1.83
C CYS A 44 -1.20 -0.36 2.54
N PHE A 45 -0.78 0.80 2.02
CA PHE A 45 0.23 1.64 2.65
C PHE A 45 -0.43 2.95 3.07
N LEU A 46 -0.30 3.27 4.36
CA LEU A 46 -0.80 4.50 4.95
C LEU A 46 0.40 5.31 5.44
N ALA A 47 0.40 6.61 5.15
CA ALA A 47 1.41 7.50 5.70
C ALA A 47 1.05 7.84 7.15
N GLU A 48 2.02 7.79 8.06
CA GLU A 48 1.80 8.20 9.45
C GLU A 48 1.57 9.71 9.58
N SER A 49 2.08 10.51 8.64
CA SER A 49 1.94 11.96 8.61
C SER A 49 0.65 12.41 7.89
N CYS A 50 -0.50 11.90 8.29
CA CYS A 50 -1.80 12.38 7.80
C CYS A 50 -2.33 13.49 8.73
N ASP A 51 -2.68 14.64 8.17
CA ASP A 51 -3.17 15.81 8.92
C ASP A 51 -4.57 15.57 9.54
N GLU A 52 -5.39 14.73 8.91
CA GLU A 52 -6.73 14.36 9.40
C GLU A 52 -6.74 12.90 9.90
N VAL A 53 -6.96 12.75 11.21
CA VAL A 53 -7.05 11.44 11.90
C VAL A 53 -8.18 10.57 11.35
N ASN A 54 -9.25 11.18 10.83
CA ASN A 54 -10.35 10.43 10.23
C ASN A 54 -9.92 9.57 9.03
N TYR A 55 -8.87 9.95 8.29
CA TYR A 55 -8.40 9.16 7.16
C TYR A 55 -7.70 7.87 7.58
N THR A 56 -6.92 7.93 8.66
CA THR A 56 -6.23 6.76 9.19
C THR A 56 -7.25 5.78 9.76
N ASP A 57 -8.22 6.28 10.51
CA ASP A 57 -9.26 5.45 11.15
C ASP A 57 -10.13 4.71 10.12
N ILE A 58 -10.54 5.38 9.03
CA ILE A 58 -11.35 4.75 7.98
C ILE A 58 -10.58 3.63 7.29
N ILE A 59 -9.31 3.87 6.95
CA ILE A 59 -8.50 2.86 6.24
C ILE A 59 -8.18 1.68 7.16
N GLU A 60 -7.87 1.93 8.43
CA GLU A 60 -7.67 0.87 9.41
C GLU A 60 -8.93 0.05 9.64
N ALA A 61 -10.10 0.69 9.71
CA ALA A 61 -11.37 0.00 9.86
C ALA A 61 -11.73 -0.86 8.63
N LEU A 62 -11.39 -0.40 7.42
CA LEU A 62 -11.62 -1.16 6.18
C LEU A 62 -10.63 -2.32 5.99
N CYS A 63 -9.44 -2.24 6.58
CA CYS A 63 -8.42 -3.28 6.50
C CYS A 63 -8.55 -4.39 7.57
N ARG A 64 -9.44 -4.22 8.56
CA ARG A 64 -9.78 -5.24 9.56
C ARG A 64 -10.91 -6.15 9.08
#